data_AF-A0AAJ2H4Z9-F1
#
_entry.id   AF-A0AAJ2H4Z9-F1
#
_cell.length_a   1.000
_cell.length_b   1.000
_cell.length_c   1.000
_cell.angle_alpha   90.00
_cell.angle_beta   90.00
_cell.angle_gamma   90.00
#
_symmetry.space_group_name_H-M   'P 1'
#
loop_
_entity.id
_entity.type
_entity.pdbx_description
1 polymer ?
#
loop_
_entity_poly.entity_id
_entity_poly.type
_entity_poly.pdbx_seq_one_letter_code
_entity_poly.pdbx_strand_id
1 'polypeptide(L)'
;HGDVLFIDEIHRLSPVIEEILYPAMEDYQLDIMIGEGPAARSIKLDLPPFTLVAATTRAGLLTSPLRDRFGIVQRLEFYSVADLTTIVRRSANLMNVSMTDS
;
A
#
# COMPACT_ATOMS: atom_id res chain seq x y z
N HIS A 1 -15.98 6.91 -8.96
CA HIS A 1 -14.62 7.17 -8.45
C HIS A 1 -14.35 6.14 -7.38
N GLY A 2 -13.28 5.36 -7.51
CA GLY A 2 -12.80 4.48 -6.44
C GLY A 2 -11.58 5.13 -5.85
N ASP A 3 -11.65 5.50 -4.57
CA ASP A 3 -10.52 6.13 -3.90
C ASP A 3 -9.43 5.10 -3.65
N VAL A 4 -8.18 5.58 -3.62
CA VAL A 4 -7.00 4.75 -3.35
C VAL A 4 -6.49 5.06 -1.95
N LEU A 5 -6.42 4.05 -1.11
CA LEU A 5 -5.65 4.10 0.14
C LEU A 5 -4.27 3.52 -0.15
N PHE A 6 -3.23 4.34 -0.04
CA PHE A 6 -1.85 3.88 -0.18
C PHE A 6 -1.19 3.71 1.18
N ILE A 7 -0.67 2.51 1.45
CA ILE A 7 0.12 2.23 2.65
C ILE A 7 1.52 1.82 2.23
N ASP A 8 2.49 2.70 2.49
CA ASP A 8 3.90 2.36 2.33
C ASP A 8 4.40 1.54 3.52
N GLU A 9 5.40 0.70 3.27
CA GLU A 9 6.03 -0.15 4.27
C GLU A 9 5.02 -0.95 5.11
N ILE A 10 4.01 -1.54 4.44
CA ILE A 10 2.88 -2.21 5.10
C ILE A 10 3.31 -3.33 6.07
N HIS A 11 4.49 -3.91 5.87
CA HIS A 11 5.10 -4.90 6.77
C HIS A 11 5.44 -4.36 8.17
N ARG A 12 5.33 -3.04 8.39
CA ARG A 12 5.56 -2.39 9.68
C ARG A 12 4.29 -2.12 10.47
N LEU A 13 3.12 -2.48 9.93
CA LEU A 13 1.87 -2.41 10.69
C LEU A 13 1.99 -3.25 11.96
N SER A 14 1.41 -2.75 13.06
CA SER A 14 1.26 -3.60 14.24
C SER A 14 0.22 -4.67 13.94
N PRO A 15 0.32 -5.87 14.55
CA PRO A 15 -0.64 -6.95 14.33
C PRO A 15 -2.10 -6.52 14.54
N VAL A 16 -2.35 -5.64 15.52
CA VAL A 16 -3.69 -5.10 15.81
C VAL A 16 -4.24 -4.28 14.63
N ILE A 17 -3.42 -3.42 14.03
CA ILE A 17 -3.87 -2.61 12.88
C ILE A 17 -4.03 -3.48 11.63
N GLU A 18 -3.18 -4.49 11.46
CA GLU A 18 -3.29 -5.46 10.39
C GLU A 18 -4.61 -6.24 10.46
N GLU A 19 -4.99 -6.72 11.64
CA GLU A 19 -6.27 -7.40 11.87
C GLU A 19 -7.48 -6.50 11.59
N ILE A 20 -7.41 -5.22 11.99
CA ILE A 20 -8.46 -4.23 11.70
C ILE A 20 -8.61 -3.99 10.20
N LEU A 21 -7.55 -4.17 9.40
CA LEU A 21 -7.56 -3.93 7.97
C LEU A 21 -8.26 -5.06 7.18
N TYR A 22 -8.32 -6.27 7.72
CA TYR A 22 -8.90 -7.43 7.01
C TYR A 22 -10.35 -7.23 6.57
N PRO A 23 -11.29 -6.83 7.45
CA PRO A 23 -12.68 -6.64 7.06
C PRO A 23 -12.85 -5.45 6.10
N ALA A 24 -11.96 -4.46 6.17
CA ALA A 24 -11.98 -3.32 5.27
C ALA A 24 -11.59 -3.72 3.84
N MET A 25 -10.69 -4.69 3.68
CA MET A 25 -10.28 -5.23 2.39
C MET A 25 -11.28 -6.24 1.81
N GLU A 26 -11.88 -7.06 2.66
CA GLU A 26 -12.75 -8.17 2.23
C GLU A 26 -14.19 -7.71 1.99
N ASP A 27 -14.76 -6.98 2.96
CA ASP A 27 -16.20 -6.69 3.03
C ASP A 27 -16.51 -5.19 3.06
N TYR A 28 -15.49 -4.33 2.97
CA TYR A 28 -15.60 -2.88 3.16
C TYR A 28 -16.25 -2.50 4.50
N GLN A 29 -15.85 -3.19 5.58
CA GLN A 29 -16.33 -2.92 6.93
C GLN A 29 -15.18 -2.60 7.89
N LEU A 30 -15.48 -1.84 8.93
CA LEU A 30 -14.52 -1.53 10.00
C LEU A 30 -15.19 -1.66 11.36
N ASP A 31 -14.60 -2.46 12.24
CA ASP A 31 -15.00 -2.55 13.65
C ASP A 31 -14.21 -1.52 14.46
N ILE A 32 -14.91 -0.58 15.10
CA ILE A 32 -14.30 0.45 15.96
C ILE A 32 -14.82 0.30 17.39
N MET A 33 -13.90 0.20 18.34
CA MET A 33 -14.21 0.27 19.76
C MET A 33 -14.49 1.72 20.17
N ILE A 34 -15.68 1.98 20.72
CA ILE A 34 -16.05 3.29 21.26
C ILE A 34 -16.21 3.20 22.78
N GLY A 35 -15.54 4.11 23.49
CA GLY A 35 -15.56 4.20 24.95
C GLY A 35 -14.43 3.43 25.62
N GLU A 36 -14.37 3.51 26.95
CA GLU A 36 -13.37 2.85 27.79
C GLU A 36 -14.03 2.01 28.89
N GLY A 37 -13.32 0.99 29.36
CA GLY A 37 -13.76 0.14 30.47
C GLY A 37 -14.96 -0.76 30.14
N PRO A 38 -15.74 -1.21 31.15
CA PRO A 38 -16.84 -2.15 30.96
C PRO A 38 -17.99 -1.66 30.05
N ALA A 39 -18.04 -0.35 29.79
CA ALA A 39 -19.04 0.27 28.92
C ALA A 39 -18.58 0.40 27.46
N ALA A 40 -17.34 0.00 27.14
CA ALA A 40 -16.84 0.02 25.78
C ALA A 40 -17.66 -0.93 24.89
N ARG A 41 -18.02 -0.46 23.70
CA ARG A 41 -18.78 -1.25 22.72
C ARG A 41 -18.13 -1.17 21.35
N SER A 42 -18.18 -2.27 20.60
CA SER A 42 -17.79 -2.27 19.20
C SER A 42 -18.93 -1.72 18.33
N ILE A 43 -18.59 -0.87 17.36
CA ILE A 43 -19.50 -0.39 16.33
C ILE A 43 -18.93 -0.78 14.97
N LYS A 44 -19.78 -1.35 14.12
CA LYS A 44 -19.49 -1.60 12.71
C LYS A 44 -19.77 -0.36 11.88
N LEU A 45 -18.79 0.03 11.07
CA LEU A 45 -18.87 1.11 10.10
C LEU A 45 -18.75 0.53 8.69
N ASP A 46 -19.71 0.86 7.83
CA ASP A 46 -19.60 0.54 6.41
C ASP A 46 -18.67 1.56 5.74
N LEU A 47 -17.73 1.07 4.95
CA LEU A 47 -16.80 1.85 4.17
C LEU A 47 -17.27 1.95 2.72
N PRO A 48 -17.04 3.09 2.05
CA PRO A 48 -17.20 3.14 0.61
C PRO A 48 -16.17 2.20 -0.07
N PRO A 49 -16.50 1.62 -1.25
CA PRO A 49 -15.53 0.83 -2.00
C PRO A 49 -14.26 1.64 -2.29
N PHE A 50 -13.11 1.05 -1.98
CA PHE A 50 -11.79 1.64 -2.23
C PHE A 50 -10.81 0.59 -2.74
N THR A 51 -9.67 1.05 -3.24
CA THR A 51 -8.54 0.19 -3.60
C THR A 51 -7.40 0.41 -2.62
N LEU A 52 -7.02 -0.63 -1.90
CA LEU A 52 -5.79 -0.62 -1.11
C LEU A 52 -4.60 -0.90 -2.02
N VAL A 53 -3.66 0.03 -2.10
CA VAL A 53 -2.35 -0.17 -2.71
C VAL A 53 -1.31 -0.20 -1.60
N ALA A 54 -0.58 -1.31 -1.50
CA ALA A 54 0.43 -1.47 -0.47
C ALA A 54 1.82 -1.61 -1.09
N ALA A 55 2.81 -0.96 -0.50
CA ALA A 55 4.21 -1.11 -0.84
C ALA A 55 4.99 -1.73 0.33
N THR A 56 6.03 -2.49 -0.01
CA THR A 56 6.93 -3.09 0.99
C THR A 56 8.30 -3.33 0.38
N THR A 57 9.35 -3.02 1.13
CA THR A 57 10.72 -3.46 0.84
C THR A 57 11.00 -4.88 1.31
N ARG A 58 10.12 -5.48 2.13
CA ARG A 58 10.34 -6.77 2.81
C ARG A 58 9.14 -7.69 2.63
N ALA A 59 8.88 -8.13 1.40
CA ALA A 59 7.74 -9.00 1.08
C ALA A 59 7.71 -10.31 1.92
N GLY A 60 8.87 -10.85 2.29
CA GLY A 60 8.97 -12.05 3.14
C GLY A 60 8.56 -11.85 4.60
N LEU A 61 8.32 -10.60 5.05
CA LEU A 61 7.79 -10.30 6.39
C LEU A 61 6.27 -10.14 6.42
N LEU A 62 5.60 -10.14 5.27
CA LEU A 62 4.14 -10.08 5.26
C LEU A 62 3.58 -11.41 5.79
N THR A 63 2.59 -11.31 6.67
CA THR A 63 1.85 -12.48 7.11
C THR A 63 1.10 -13.08 5.92
N SER A 64 0.88 -14.40 5.94
CA SER A 64 0.04 -15.04 4.91
C SER A 64 -1.38 -14.44 4.88
N PRO A 65 -2.07 -14.22 6.01
CA PRO A 65 -3.40 -13.60 6.00
C PRO A 65 -3.47 -12.25 5.28
N LEU A 66 -2.52 -11.34 5.51
CA LEU A 66 -2.51 -10.05 4.82
C LEU A 66 -2.20 -10.21 3.33
N ARG A 67 -1.21 -11.03 2.98
CA ARG A 67 -0.79 -11.24 1.59
C ARG A 67 -1.91 -11.87 0.76
N ASP A 68 -2.61 -12.86 1.31
CA ASP A 68 -3.62 -13.64 0.58
C ASP A 68 -4.87 -12.80 0.24
N ARG A 69 -5.05 -11.63 0.87
CA ARG A 69 -6.12 -10.67 0.57
C ARG A 69 -5.81 -9.72 -0.59
N PHE A 70 -4.58 -9.67 -1.08
CA PHE A 70 -4.25 -8.87 -2.26
C PHE A 70 -4.57 -9.66 -3.54
N GLY A 71 -5.57 -9.19 -4.28
CA GLY A 71 -5.92 -9.78 -5.59
C GLY A 71 -4.85 -9.59 -6.68
N ILE A 72 -3.97 -8.60 -6.51
CA ILE A 72 -2.85 -8.33 -7.42
C ILE A 72 -1.58 -8.14 -6.59
N VAL A 73 -0.57 -8.94 -6.89
CA VAL A 73 0.77 -8.83 -6.31
C VAL A 73 1.77 -8.65 -7.45
N GLN A 74 2.51 -7.55 -7.42
CA GLN A 74 3.55 -7.24 -8.39
C GLN A 74 4.88 -7.04 -7.67
N ARG A 75 5.93 -7.63 -8.25
CA ARG A 75 7.31 -7.42 -7.80
C ARG A 75 7.99 -6.49 -8.80
N LEU A 76 8.47 -5.35 -8.32
CA LEU A 76 9.29 -4.46 -9.12
C LEU A 76 10.71 -5.01 -9.15
N GLU A 77 11.25 -5.16 -10.36
CA GLU A 77 12.64 -5.54 -10.58
C GLU A 77 13.51 -4.28 -10.73
N PHE A 78 14.82 -4.45 -10.54
CA PHE A 78 15.75 -3.36 -10.81
C PHE A 78 15.71 -2.98 -12.30
N TYR A 79 15.76 -1.67 -12.54
CA TYR A 79 15.90 -1.14 -13.90
C TYR A 79 17.20 -1.60 -14.54
N SER A 80 17.16 -1.90 -15.84
CA SER A 80 18.37 -2.07 -16.63
C SER A 80 19.11 -0.74 -16.79
N VAL A 81 20.39 -0.79 -17.16
CA VAL A 81 21.15 0.44 -17.47
C VAL A 81 20.46 1.23 -18.60
N ALA A 82 19.90 0.55 -19.60
CA ALA A 82 19.19 1.20 -20.70
C ALA A 82 17.92 1.93 -20.23
N ASP A 83 17.16 1.33 -19.30
CA ASP A 83 15.98 1.98 -18.70
C ASP A 83 16.40 3.18 -17.85
N LEU A 84 17.46 3.05 -17.05
CA LEU A 84 18.01 4.15 -16.26
C LEU A 84 18.49 5.31 -17.14
N THR A 85 19.20 5.03 -18.24
CA THR A 85 19.60 6.05 -19.22
C THR A 85 18.38 6.75 -19.80
N THR A 86 17.31 6.02 -20.10
CA THR A 86 16.05 6.58 -20.61
C THR A 86 15.38 7.50 -19.58
N ILE A 87 15.32 7.07 -18.31
CA ILE A 87 14.75 7.87 -17.21
C ILE A 87 15.54 9.16 -17.01
N VAL A 88 16.88 9.09 -16.97
CA VAL A 88 17.74 10.25 -16.77
C VAL A 88 17.64 11.22 -17.95
N ARG A 89 17.72 10.73 -19.20
CA ARG A 89 17.59 11.57 -20.40
C ARG A 89 16.25 12.30 -20.45
N ARG A 90 15.14 11.59 -20.16
CA ARG A 90 13.81 12.20 -20.08
C ARG A 90 13.77 13.28 -18.99
N SER A 91 14.32 13.00 -17.83
CA SER A 91 14.33 13.92 -16.68
C SER A 91 15.14 15.19 -17.00
N ALA A 92 16.31 15.06 -17.63
CA ALA A 92 17.14 16.19 -18.03
C ALA A 92 16.42 17.09 -19.07
N ASN A 93 15.77 16.47 -20.06
CA ASN A 93 14.96 17.21 -21.04
C ASN A 93 13.82 18.00 -20.37
N LEU A 94 13.11 17.40 -19.41
CA LEU A 94 12.05 18.10 -18.66
C LEU A 94 12.59 19.24 -17.78
N MET A 95 13.84 19.16 -17.35
CA MET A 95 14.52 20.16 -16.54
C MET A 95 15.32 21.18 -17.37
N ASN A 96 15.31 21.09 -18.70
CA ASN A 96 16.15 21.89 -19.62
C ASN A 96 17.66 21.84 -19.29
N VAL A 97 18.13 20.69 -18.82
CA VAL A 97 19.55 20.45 -18.55
C VAL A 97 20.15 19.76 -19.77
N SER A 98 21.19 20.37 -20.35
CA SER A 98 21.94 19.75 -21.44
C SER A 98 22.69 18.52 -20.95
N MET A 99 22.46 17.38 -21.61
CA MET A 99 23.25 16.17 -21.42
C MET A 99 24.19 15.99 -22.61
N THR A 100 25.43 15.63 -22.34
CA THR A 100 26.36 15.12 -23.35
C THR A 100 26.11 13.63 -23.48
N ASP A 101 25.73 13.15 -24.66
CA ASP A 101 25.71 11.70 -24.91
C ASP A 101 27.17 11.17 -24.83
N SER A 102 27.36 10.08 -24.09
CA SER A 102 28.64 9.36 -23.95
C SER A 102 28.61 8.07 -24.75
#